data_AF-A0A962JMX3-F1
#
_entry.id   AF-A0A962JMX3-F1
#
_cell.length_a   1.000
_cell.length_b   1.000
_cell.length_c   1.000
_cell.angle_alpha   90.00
_cell.angle_beta   90.00
_cell.angle_gamma   90.00
#
_symmetry.space_group_name_H-M   'P 1'
#
loop_
_entity.id
_entity.type
_entity.pdbx_description
1 polymer ?
#
loop_
_entity_poly.entity_id
_entity_poly.type
_entity_poly.pdbx_seq_one_letter_code
_entity_poly.pdbx_strand_id
1 'polypeptide(L)' 'ACFCIPNGEDSHDREALLLAALGRRHLNLEPEITRYLLQKGPHRTGLLLKHLSFLENSALQQQKRLTLAFVKQLTEHI' A
#
# COMPACT_ATOMS: atom_id res chain seq x y z
N ALA A 1 -4.19 6.87 29.48
CA ALA A 1 -4.47 6.84 28.03
C ALA A 1 -5.02 5.47 27.68
N CYS A 2 -6.13 5.38 26.95
CA CYS A 2 -6.60 4.11 26.39
C CYS A 2 -5.79 3.82 25.13
N PHE A 3 -5.05 2.72 25.11
CA PHE A 3 -4.33 2.27 23.92
C PHE A 3 -5.30 1.44 23.07
N CYS A 4 -5.78 2.02 21.96
CA CYS A 4 -6.54 1.29 20.96
C CYS A 4 -5.58 0.79 19.87
N ILE A 5 -5.71 -0.48 19.48
CA ILE A 5 -4.94 -0.99 18.34
C ILE A 5 -5.54 -0.39 17.06
N PRO A 6 -4.75 0.25 16.19
CA PRO A 6 -5.26 0.83 14.95
C PRO A 6 -5.83 -0.28 14.06
N ASN A 7 -7.15 -0.24 13.86
CA ASN A 7 -7.93 -1.24 13.13
C ASN A 7 -8.08 -0.91 11.62
N GLY A 8 -7.56 0.23 11.20
CA GLY A 8 -7.62 0.75 9.84
C GLY A 8 -8.85 1.61 9.53
N GLU A 9 -9.72 1.95 10.48
CA GLU A 9 -10.88 2.81 10.17
C GLU A 9 -10.48 4.28 9.96
N ASP A 10 -9.45 4.75 10.67
CA ASP A 10 -8.91 6.09 10.49
C ASP A 10 -8.02 6.15 9.23
N SER A 11 -8.31 7.10 8.34
CA SER A 11 -7.55 7.29 7.10
C SER A 11 -6.14 7.80 7.34
N HIS A 12 -5.93 8.66 8.35
CA HIS A 12 -4.60 9.16 8.72
C HIS A 12 -3.74 8.05 9.31
N ASP A 13 -4.32 7.18 10.16
CA ASP A 13 -3.59 6.02 10.69
C ASP A 13 -3.15 5.07 9.57
N ARG A 14 -4.03 4.84 8.57
CA ARG A 14 -3.69 4.03 7.40
C ARG A 14 -2.60 4.65 6.54
N GLU A 15 -2.66 5.95 6.32
CA GLU A 15 -1.62 6.68 5.57
C GLU A 15 -0.29 6.61 6.32
N ALA A 16 -0.26 6.91 7.61
CA ALA A 16 0.93 6.83 8.45
C ALA A 16 1.53 5.42 8.45
N LEU A 17 0.69 4.39 8.59
CA LEU A 17 1.11 3.00 8.49
C LEU A 17 1.74 2.69 7.13
N LEU A 18 1.07 3.09 6.04
CA LEU A 18 1.55 2.84 4.68
C LEU A 18 2.91 3.49 4.46
N LEU A 19 3.06 4.77 4.81
CA LEU A 19 4.32 5.51 4.72
C LEU A 19 5.43 4.87 5.56
N ALA A 20 5.15 4.50 6.81
CA ALA A 20 6.12 3.80 7.65
C ALA A 20 6.53 2.44 7.05
N ALA A 21 5.58 1.73 6.44
CA ALA A 21 5.85 0.45 5.80
C ALA A 21 6.64 0.58 4.49
N LEU A 22 6.47 1.67 3.75
CA LEU A 22 7.29 2.02 2.59
C LEU A 22 8.73 2.37 3.01
N GLY A 23 8.89 3.20 4.03
CA GLY A 23 10.20 3.59 4.55
C GLY A 23 11.05 2.40 4.99
N ARG A 24 10.46 1.43 5.71
CA ARG A 24 11.15 0.19 6.12
C ARG A 24 11.60 -0.71 4.96
N ARG A 25 10.97 -0.56 3.79
CA ARG A 25 11.28 -1.33 2.58
C ARG A 25 12.19 -0.57 1.61
N HIS A 26 12.58 0.67 1.96
CA HIS A 26 13.26 1.58 1.03
C HIS A 26 12.52 1.75 -0.31
N LEU A 27 11.19 1.62 -0.29
CA LEU A 27 10.34 1.69 -1.47
C LEU A 27 9.74 3.10 -1.58
N ASN A 28 10.19 3.88 -2.56
CA ASN A 28 9.62 5.19 -2.86
C ASN A 28 8.52 5.03 -3.91
N LEU A 29 7.27 5.30 -3.50
CA LEU A 29 6.13 5.38 -4.41
C LEU A 29 5.83 6.84 -4.71
N GLU A 30 5.38 7.10 -5.94
CA GLU A 30 4.81 8.40 -6.27
C GLU A 30 3.57 8.67 -5.42
N PRO A 31 3.31 9.93 -5.00
CA PRO A 31 2.17 10.27 -4.14
C PRO A 31 0.82 9.79 -4.68
N GLU A 32 0.66 9.76 -6.00
CA GLU A 32 -0.56 9.27 -6.66
C GLU A 32 -0.82 7.78 -6.40
N ILE A 33 0.24 6.96 -6.31
CA ILE A 33 0.14 5.53 -6.04
C ILE A 33 -0.25 5.32 -4.59
N THR A 34 0.37 6.05 -3.66
CA THR A 34 0.00 6.03 -2.23
C THR A 34 -1.47 6.39 -2.06
N ARG A 35 -1.93 7.47 -2.71
CA ARG A 35 -3.34 7.89 -2.68
C ARG A 35 -4.26 6.82 -3.28
N TYR A 36 -3.87 6.21 -4.40
CA TYR A 36 -4.64 5.12 -5.01
C TYR A 36 -4.77 3.93 -4.06
N LEU A 37 -3.69 3.48 -3.42
CA LEU A 37 -3.72 2.36 -2.47
C LEU A 37 -4.60 2.66 -1.25
N LEU A 38 -4.63 3.91 -0.78
CA LEU A 38 -5.51 4.33 0.32
C LEU A 38 -6.99 4.43 -0.11
N GLN A 39 -7.29 4.67 -1.38
CA GLN A 39 -8.67 4.79 -1.85
C GLN A 39 -9.26 3.48 -2.38
N LYS A 40 -8.44 2.65 -3.03
CA LYS A 40 -8.87 1.44 -3.76
C LYS A 40 -8.30 0.15 -3.17
N GLY A 41 -7.23 0.26 -2.38
CA GLY A 41 -6.64 -0.90 -1.71
C GLY A 41 -7.46 -1.37 -0.50
N PRO A 42 -7.05 -2.48 0.13
CA PRO A 42 -7.76 -3.02 1.28
C PRO A 42 -7.82 -2.03 2.45
N HIS A 43 -8.99 -1.96 3.10
CA HIS A 43 -9.19 -1.05 4.23
C HIS A 43 -8.50 -1.55 5.51
N ARG A 44 -8.52 -2.86 5.77
CA ARG A 44 -7.83 -3.46 6.92
C ARG A 44 -6.32 -3.31 6.75
N THR A 45 -5.64 -2.75 7.75
CA THR A 45 -4.19 -2.51 7.81
C THR A 45 -3.36 -3.74 7.43
N GLY A 46 -3.66 -4.91 8.00
CA GLY A 46 -2.94 -6.15 7.66
C GLY A 46 -3.07 -6.57 6.20
N LEU A 47 -4.25 -6.40 5.61
CA LEU A 47 -4.49 -6.69 4.19
C LEU A 47 -3.82 -5.65 3.29
N LEU A 48 -3.82 -4.37 3.68
CA LEU A 48 -3.10 -3.31 2.96
C LEU A 48 -1.60 -3.61 2.88
N LEU A 49 -1.00 -4.07 3.99
CA LEU A 49 0.42 -4.44 4.03
C LEU A 49 0.72 -5.70 3.21
N LYS A 50 -0.15 -6.71 3.26
CA LYS A 50 -0.03 -7.90 2.40
C LYS A 50 -0.14 -7.53 0.93
N HIS A 51 -1.04 -6.62 0.59
CA HIS A 51 -1.24 -6.11 -0.76
C HIS A 51 -0.01 -5.35 -1.25
N LEU A 52 0.60 -4.50 -0.41
CA LEU A 52 1.86 -3.83 -0.74
C LEU A 52 2.99 -4.82 -1.04
N SER A 53 3.13 -5.88 -0.24
CA SER A 53 4.12 -6.94 -0.51
C SER A 53 3.84 -7.70 -1.82
N PHE A 54 2.57 -7.88 -2.21
CA PHE A 54 2.22 -8.47 -3.50
C PHE A 54 2.65 -7.59 -4.68
N LEU A 55 2.41 -6.28 -4.59
CA LEU A 55 2.81 -5.32 -5.63
C LEU A 55 4.33 -5.27 -5.80
N GLU A 56 5.06 -5.19 -4.69
CA GLU A 56 6.53 -5.20 -4.67
C GLU A 56 7.10 -6.46 -5.31
N ASN A 57 6.63 -7.64 -4.90
CA ASN A 57 7.07 -8.91 -5.48
C ASN A 57 6.74 -9.01 -6.98
N SER A 58 5.55 -8.56 -7.38
CA SER A 58 5.14 -8.55 -8.79
C SER A 58 6.03 -7.64 -9.64
N ALA A 59 6.42 -6.49 -9.11
CA ALA A 59 7.33 -5.55 -9.76
C ALA A 59 8.73 -6.15 -9.90
N LEU A 60 9.25 -6.79 -8.84
CA LEU A 60 10.55 -7.46 -8.85
C LEU A 60 10.58 -8.61 -9.87
N GLN A 61 9.57 -9.48 -9.87
CA GLN A 61 9.48 -10.62 -10.79
C GLN A 61 9.43 -10.18 -12.26
N GLN A 62 8.76 -9.07 -12.55
CA GLN A 62 8.65 -8.53 -13.91
C GLN A 62 9.77 -7.54 -14.27
N GLN A 63 10.71 -7.26 -13.35
CA GLN A 63 11.72 -6.21 -13.48
C GLN A 63 11.14 -4.84 -13.90
N LYS A 64 9.96 -4.51 -13.35
CA LYS A 64 9.25 -3.27 -13.63
C LYS A 64 9.27 -2.32 -12.43
N ARG A 65 9.14 -1.03 -12.70
CA ARG A 65 8.86 -0.03 -11.66
C ARG A 65 7.37 -0.08 -11.30
N LEU A 66 7.05 0.20 -10.03
CA LEU A 66 5.68 0.43 -9.60
C LEU A 66 5.22 1.80 -10.10
N THR A 67 4.58 1.82 -11.26
CA THR A 67 3.86 2.98 -11.78
C THR A 67 2.37 2.85 -11.45
N LEU A 68 1.61 3.94 -11.46
CA LEU A 68 0.17 3.88 -11.23
C LEU A 68 -0.54 2.95 -12.21
N ALA A 69 -0.16 2.98 -13.50
CA ALA A 69 -0.72 2.10 -14.52
C ALA A 69 -0.46 0.62 -14.21
N PHE A 70 0.76 0.28 -13.78
CA PHE A 70 1.12 -1.09 -13.43
C PHE A 70 0.40 -1.56 -12.15
N VAL A 71 0.28 -0.70 -11.15
CA VAL A 71 -0.50 -0.99 -9.94
C VAL A 71 -1.96 -1.26 -10.30
N LYS A 72 -2.60 -0.37 -11.09
CA LYS A 72 -3.97 -0.57 -11.56
C LYS A 72 -4.14 -1.88 -12.30
N GLN A 73 -3.24 -2.20 -13.23
CA GLN A 73 -3.24 -3.46 -13.97
C GLN A 73 -3.25 -4.68 -13.03
N LEU A 74 -2.49 -4.64 -11.93
CA LEU A 74 -2.42 -5.74 -10.96
C LEU A 74 -3.64 -5.81 -10.02
N THR A 75 -4.35 -4.69 -9.82
CA THR A 75 -5.42 -4.58 -8.81
C THR A 75 -6.84 -4.55 -9.37
N GLU A 76 -7.02 -4.12 -10.62
CA GLU A 76 -8.32 -3.95 -11.27
C GLU A 76 -8.68 -5.14 -12.18
N HIS A 77 -7.75 -6.07 -12.40
CA HIS A 77 -7.95 -7.30 -13.19
C HIS A 77 -8.41 -8.52 -12.35
N ILE A 78 -8.82 -8.31 -11.10
CA ILE A 78 -9.29 -9.36 -10.18
C ILE A 78 -10.76 -9.15 -9.88
#